data_AF-A0A433KJM1-F1
#
_entry.id   AF-A0A433KJM1-F1
#
_cell.length_a   1.000
_cell.length_b   1.000
_cell.length_c   1.000
_cell.angle_alpha   90.00
_cell.angle_beta   90.00
_cell.angle_gamma   90.00
#
_symmetry.space_group_name_H-M   'P 1'
#
loop_
_entity.id
_entity.type
_entity.pdbx_description
1 polymer ?
#
loop_
_entity_poly.entity_id
_entity_poly.type
_entity_poly.pdbx_seq_one_letter_code
_entity_poly.pdbx_strand_id
1 'polypeptide(L)'
;MNTTPLAYQLSGHITAEAPITVSYFGMDERLPRTPHGQVFLNGGTLRGPLRKAGLNMLIRELAKAHDKPEDRVFDRAQMYMLGEGIDVSRQVNNEATGTSHDPRAEGFLRQANPFMSLFGRWKLAGYLEVGPLLTSVDNLMTAGQGARHDQFEHDPRLVTYLSEDEQTALMSEMRSARESMVEIEAIRVKIREIRVASRQTDDREAKQAFAKQVRELEAQEKEVRKQREGSDESIKHPLTGYEAIAPGSELQSRLRLIEGSPEILGLLLHCLAEFSHRPRLGGHLANGFGAISAEWEVLQRAPGERRALPIGTVKLDDIGIQLEGDVLEAAWQSFITALPHYDFTLFNRQEARKRWKQG
;
A
#
# COMPACT_ATOMS: atom_id res chain seq x y z
N MET A 1 20.12 28.59 -22.25
CA MET A 1 18.95 27.80 -22.69
C MET A 1 18.75 26.69 -21.67
N ASN A 2 17.55 26.51 -21.13
CA ASN A 2 17.26 25.43 -20.18
C ASN A 2 17.34 24.09 -20.94
N THR A 3 18.40 23.33 -20.70
CA THR A 3 18.68 22.02 -21.33
C THR A 3 18.04 20.86 -20.57
N THR A 4 17.29 21.15 -19.52
CA THR A 4 16.63 20.15 -18.67
C THR A 4 15.60 19.35 -19.49
N PRO A 5 15.66 18.01 -19.50
CA PRO A 5 14.66 17.18 -20.16
C PRO A 5 13.25 17.51 -19.68
N LEU A 6 12.28 17.48 -20.60
CA LEU A 6 10.92 17.91 -20.29
C LEU A 6 10.18 16.89 -19.44
N ALA A 7 10.46 15.58 -19.62
CA ALA A 7 9.83 14.52 -18.84
C ALA A 7 10.61 13.20 -18.99
N TYR A 8 10.55 12.39 -17.92
CA TYR A 8 10.89 10.98 -17.96
C TYR A 8 9.64 10.13 -17.72
N GLN A 9 9.58 8.97 -18.33
CA GLN A 9 8.51 7.99 -18.09
C GLN A 9 9.10 6.60 -17.98
N LEU A 10 8.79 5.91 -16.89
CA LEU A 10 9.03 4.47 -16.74
C LEU A 10 7.72 3.77 -17.10
N SER A 11 7.74 2.93 -18.13
CA SER A 11 6.55 2.22 -18.62
C SER A 11 6.85 0.73 -18.74
N GLY A 12 6.00 -0.10 -18.15
CA GLY A 12 6.22 -1.54 -18.14
C GLY A 12 5.24 -2.24 -17.22
N HIS A 13 5.72 -3.25 -16.50
CA HIS A 13 4.88 -4.15 -15.72
C HIS A 13 5.47 -4.40 -14.33
N ILE A 14 4.57 -4.67 -13.39
CA ILE A 14 4.87 -5.24 -12.08
C ILE A 14 4.29 -6.65 -12.06
N THR A 15 5.10 -7.64 -11.73
CA THR A 15 4.66 -9.04 -11.62
C THR A 15 4.38 -9.35 -10.16
N ALA A 16 3.24 -9.97 -9.90
CA ALA A 16 2.91 -10.50 -8.58
C ALA A 16 3.68 -11.79 -8.32
N GLU A 17 4.65 -11.78 -7.40
CA GLU A 17 5.39 -12.98 -6.97
C GLU A 17 4.66 -13.73 -5.84
N ALA A 18 3.78 -13.01 -5.13
CA ALA A 18 2.87 -13.56 -4.13
C ALA A 18 1.48 -12.91 -4.29
N PRO A 19 0.42 -13.46 -3.66
CA PRO A 19 -0.91 -12.86 -3.76
C PRO A 19 -0.90 -11.40 -3.31
N ILE A 20 -1.51 -10.51 -4.08
CA ILE A 20 -1.61 -9.07 -3.75
C ILE A 20 -3.05 -8.74 -3.43
N THR A 21 -3.28 -8.13 -2.28
CA THR A 21 -4.59 -7.58 -1.91
C THR A 21 -4.44 -6.22 -1.26
N VAL A 22 -5.47 -5.39 -1.33
CA VAL A 22 -5.50 -4.03 -0.78
C VAL A 22 -6.83 -3.78 -0.11
N SER A 23 -6.82 -2.98 0.96
CA SER A 23 -8.02 -2.50 1.62
C SER A 23 -8.03 -0.98 1.54
N TYR A 24 -8.97 -0.43 0.77
CA TYR A 24 -9.17 1.02 0.70
C TYR A 24 -10.33 1.43 1.59
N PHE A 25 -10.17 2.57 2.26
CA PHE A 25 -11.24 3.11 3.09
C PHE A 25 -12.51 3.37 2.25
N GLY A 26 -13.65 2.89 2.73
CA GLY A 26 -14.94 3.05 2.06
C GLY A 26 -15.17 2.10 0.88
N MET A 27 -14.31 1.10 0.68
CA MET A 27 -14.56 -0.01 -0.26
C MET A 27 -14.83 -1.30 0.51
N ASP A 28 -15.75 -2.10 -0.01
CA ASP A 28 -15.95 -3.49 0.44
C ASP A 28 -14.64 -4.28 0.26
N GLU A 29 -14.50 -5.45 0.90
CA GLU A 29 -13.30 -6.32 0.89
C GLU A 29 -12.92 -6.90 -0.50
N ARG A 30 -13.35 -6.25 -1.59
CA ARG A 30 -13.07 -6.55 -2.98
C ARG A 30 -12.07 -5.56 -3.55
N LEU A 31 -11.27 -6.01 -4.50
CA LEU A 31 -10.37 -5.15 -5.25
C LEU A 31 -11.15 -4.17 -6.12
N PRO A 32 -10.70 -2.91 -6.26
CA PRO A 32 -11.43 -1.93 -7.02
C PRO A 32 -11.34 -2.24 -8.51
N ARG A 33 -12.42 -1.89 -9.21
CA ARG A 33 -12.60 -2.17 -10.63
C ARG A 33 -12.98 -0.91 -11.39
N THR A 34 -12.50 -0.80 -12.61
CA THR A 34 -12.97 0.24 -13.53
C THR A 34 -14.40 -0.07 -13.98
N PRO A 35 -15.16 0.90 -14.53
CA PRO A 35 -16.46 0.63 -15.15
C PRO A 35 -16.41 -0.40 -16.28
N HIS A 36 -15.22 -0.64 -16.86
CA HIS A 36 -14.97 -1.64 -17.91
C HIS A 36 -14.54 -3.00 -17.35
N GLY A 37 -14.59 -3.19 -16.03
CA GLY A 37 -14.30 -4.46 -15.38
C GLY A 37 -12.82 -4.77 -15.18
N GLN A 38 -11.88 -3.84 -15.43
CA GLN A 38 -10.47 -4.06 -15.13
C GLN A 38 -10.20 -3.89 -13.64
N VAL A 39 -9.39 -4.76 -13.05
CA VAL A 39 -8.94 -4.63 -11.67
C VAL A 39 -7.82 -3.61 -11.63
N PHE A 40 -7.79 -2.78 -10.59
CA PHE A 40 -6.70 -1.84 -10.41
C PHE A 40 -6.21 -1.73 -8.98
N LEU A 41 -4.97 -1.33 -8.78
CA LEU A 41 -4.48 -0.79 -7.52
C LEU A 41 -4.24 0.70 -7.70
N ASN A 42 -4.65 1.52 -6.74
CA ASN A 42 -4.41 2.97 -6.78
C ASN A 42 -2.90 3.24 -6.90
N GLY A 43 -2.48 4.28 -7.63
CA GLY A 43 -1.06 4.64 -7.73
C GLY A 43 -0.40 4.91 -6.37
N GLY A 44 -1.19 5.30 -5.37
CA GLY A 44 -0.77 5.40 -3.95
C GLY A 44 -0.21 4.11 -3.36
N THR A 45 -0.62 2.94 -3.86
CA THR A 45 -0.16 1.61 -3.42
C THR A 45 1.32 1.42 -3.66
N LEU A 46 1.86 1.97 -4.75
CA LEU A 46 3.30 1.96 -5.05
C LEU A 46 3.96 3.26 -4.56
N ARG A 47 3.31 4.41 -4.79
CA ARG A 47 3.89 5.73 -4.47
C ARG A 47 4.18 5.92 -2.98
N GLY A 48 3.30 5.42 -2.11
CA GLY A 48 3.49 5.51 -0.65
C GLY A 48 4.71 4.73 -0.17
N PRO A 49 4.82 3.42 -0.46
CA PRO A 49 6.02 2.64 -0.16
C PRO A 49 7.31 3.23 -0.75
N LEU A 50 7.29 3.71 -2.01
CA LEU A 50 8.46 4.38 -2.60
C LEU A 50 8.89 5.63 -1.84
N ARG A 51 7.93 6.44 -1.36
CA ARG A 51 8.22 7.60 -0.53
C ARG A 51 8.88 7.21 0.79
N LYS A 52 8.41 6.15 1.43
CA LYS A 52 8.98 5.63 2.69
C LYS A 52 10.38 5.05 2.49
N ALA A 53 10.57 4.30 1.40
CA ALA A 53 11.88 3.82 0.99
C ALA A 53 12.83 5.00 0.76
N GLY A 54 12.42 6.01 0.01
CA GLY A 54 13.20 7.22 -0.18
C GLY A 54 13.63 7.91 1.12
N LEU A 55 12.75 8.01 2.13
CA LEU A 55 13.11 8.54 3.45
C LEU A 55 14.19 7.69 4.13
N ASN A 56 14.06 6.37 4.13
CA ASN A 56 15.04 5.48 4.75
C ASN A 56 16.42 5.60 4.09
N MET A 57 16.45 5.67 2.75
CA MET A 57 17.66 5.92 1.98
C MET A 57 18.28 7.28 2.37
N LEU A 58 17.48 8.34 2.42
CA LEU A 58 17.99 9.66 2.82
C LEU A 58 18.61 9.65 4.23
N ILE A 59 17.99 8.97 5.19
CA ILE A 59 18.54 8.85 6.56
C ILE A 59 19.94 8.24 6.50
N ARG A 60 20.09 7.07 5.87
CA ARG A 60 21.37 6.37 5.79
C ARG A 60 22.43 7.17 5.03
N GLU A 61 22.08 7.68 3.84
CA GLU A 61 23.05 8.35 2.97
C GLU A 61 23.46 9.73 3.51
N LEU A 62 22.55 10.49 4.14
CA LEU A 62 22.91 11.77 4.78
C LEU A 62 23.67 11.58 6.09
N ALA A 63 23.38 10.52 6.86
CA ALA A 63 24.19 10.14 8.01
C ALA A 63 25.66 9.93 7.61
N LYS A 64 25.86 9.16 6.54
CA LYS A 64 27.19 8.91 5.95
C LYS A 64 27.83 10.18 5.38
N ALA A 65 27.09 10.97 4.59
CA ALA A 65 27.62 12.15 3.92
C ALA A 65 28.03 13.28 4.91
N HIS A 66 27.39 13.35 6.07
CA HIS A 66 27.64 14.38 7.08
C HIS A 66 28.36 13.85 8.32
N ASP A 67 28.84 12.61 8.30
CA ASP A 67 29.52 11.94 9.43
C ASP A 67 28.75 12.08 10.76
N LYS A 68 27.45 11.75 10.73
CA LYS A 68 26.57 11.81 11.90
C LYS A 68 25.75 10.53 12.07
N PRO A 69 25.35 10.18 13.30
CA PRO A 69 24.43 9.07 13.56
C PRO A 69 23.08 9.21 12.84
N GLU A 70 22.50 8.08 12.41
CA GLU A 70 21.20 8.02 11.71
C GLU A 70 20.05 8.64 12.53
N ASP A 71 20.05 8.46 13.85
CA ASP A 71 19.06 9.00 14.78
C ASP A 71 19.15 10.54 14.96
N ARG A 72 20.13 11.18 14.33
CA ARG A 72 20.35 12.64 14.33
C ARG A 72 20.19 13.27 12.95
N VAL A 73 19.71 12.53 11.95
CA VAL A 73 19.51 13.08 10.59
C VAL A 73 18.27 13.95 10.52
N PHE A 74 17.13 13.44 10.99
CA PHE A 74 15.84 14.12 10.97
C PHE A 74 15.13 14.01 12.33
N ASP A 75 14.36 15.05 12.67
CA ASP A 75 13.42 14.99 13.79
C ASP A 75 12.08 14.34 13.39
N ARG A 76 11.22 14.11 14.39
CA ARG A 76 9.88 13.53 14.19
C ARG A 76 9.03 14.30 13.17
N ALA A 77 9.04 15.63 13.20
CA ALA A 77 8.21 16.43 12.32
C ALA A 77 8.70 16.36 10.87
N GLN A 78 10.02 16.38 10.68
CA GLN A 78 10.68 16.19 9.38
C GLN A 78 10.39 14.79 8.82
N MET A 79 10.42 13.75 9.65
CA MET A 79 10.08 12.38 9.21
C MET A 79 8.61 12.26 8.77
N TYR A 80 7.65 12.86 9.48
CA TYR A 80 6.25 12.89 9.02
C TYR A 80 6.08 13.68 7.72
N MET A 81 6.78 14.81 7.58
CA MET A 81 6.75 15.62 6.37
C MET A 81 7.32 14.87 5.17
N LEU A 82 8.50 14.27 5.32
CA LEU A 82 9.18 13.53 4.26
C LEU A 82 8.47 12.19 4.00
N GLY A 83 8.17 11.38 5.00
CA GLY A 83 7.59 10.04 4.81
C GLY A 83 6.12 10.02 4.40
N GLU A 84 5.30 10.93 4.94
CA GLU A 84 3.85 10.93 4.73
C GLU A 84 3.34 12.17 3.98
N GLY A 85 4.16 13.23 3.87
CA GLY A 85 3.71 14.51 3.31
C GLY A 85 2.81 15.31 4.26
N ILE A 86 2.85 14.97 5.55
CA ILE A 86 1.99 15.52 6.59
C ILE A 86 2.79 16.47 7.49
N ASP A 87 2.26 17.67 7.67
CA ASP A 87 2.80 18.65 8.61
C ASP A 87 2.17 18.50 9.99
N VAL A 88 2.89 17.85 10.91
CA VAL A 88 2.48 17.72 12.32
C VAL A 88 2.79 18.97 13.15
N SER A 89 3.57 19.93 12.61
CA SER A 89 3.96 21.18 13.27
C SER A 89 3.01 22.36 12.97
N ARG A 90 2.14 22.20 11.96
CA ARG A 90 1.20 23.21 11.46
C ARG A 90 1.85 24.47 10.83
N GLN A 91 3.15 24.44 10.56
CA GLN A 91 3.87 25.53 9.89
C GLN A 91 3.37 25.79 8.45
N VAL A 92 2.93 24.75 7.74
CA VAL A 92 2.46 24.80 6.34
C VAL A 92 1.00 25.24 6.23
N ASN A 93 0.20 25.12 7.30
CA ASN A 93 -1.23 25.45 7.26
C ASN A 93 -1.48 26.91 6.87
N ASN A 94 -0.61 27.80 7.33
CA ASN A 94 -0.69 29.25 7.10
C ASN A 94 -0.02 29.68 5.79
N GLU A 95 0.45 28.75 4.95
CA GLU A 95 0.94 29.11 3.63
C GLU A 95 -0.20 29.62 2.76
N ALA A 96 0.04 30.81 2.19
CA ALA A 96 -0.82 31.41 1.20
C ALA A 96 -0.97 30.52 -0.03
N THR A 97 -2.21 30.37 -0.49
CA THR A 97 -2.57 29.73 -1.76
C THR A 97 -3.11 30.79 -2.72
N GLY A 98 -2.97 30.60 -4.03
CA GLY A 98 -3.52 31.53 -5.04
C GLY A 98 -2.70 32.80 -5.20
N THR A 99 -3.34 33.98 -5.17
CA THR A 99 -2.76 35.29 -5.55
C THR A 99 -1.57 35.75 -4.71
N SER A 100 -1.40 35.22 -3.49
CA SER A 100 -0.27 35.52 -2.61
C SER A 100 0.87 34.48 -2.67
N HIS A 101 0.83 33.58 -3.66
CA HIS A 101 1.87 32.61 -3.95
C HIS A 101 3.12 33.29 -4.53
N ASP A 102 4.30 33.10 -3.90
CA ASP A 102 5.59 33.57 -4.43
C ASP A 102 6.29 32.42 -5.17
N PRO A 103 6.20 32.35 -6.52
CA PRO A 103 6.73 31.22 -7.29
C PRO A 103 8.25 31.10 -7.20
N ARG A 104 8.96 32.18 -6.85
CA ARG A 104 10.42 32.15 -6.65
C ARG A 104 10.79 31.41 -5.37
N ALA A 105 10.02 31.60 -4.30
CA ALA A 105 10.23 30.88 -3.05
C ALA A 105 9.93 29.39 -3.21
N GLU A 106 8.95 29.03 -4.03
CA GLU A 106 8.73 27.63 -4.40
C GLU A 106 9.87 27.08 -5.27
N GLY A 107 10.36 27.83 -6.26
CA GLY A 107 11.52 27.44 -7.05
C GLY A 107 12.75 27.16 -6.19
N PHE A 108 13.06 28.05 -5.25
CA PHE A 108 14.15 27.86 -4.29
C PHE A 108 13.93 26.63 -3.39
N LEU A 109 12.72 26.45 -2.86
CA LEU A 109 12.37 25.27 -2.07
C LEU A 109 12.60 23.97 -2.84
N ARG A 110 12.18 23.92 -4.10
CA ARG A 110 12.30 22.74 -4.97
C ARG A 110 13.74 22.42 -5.34
N GLN A 111 14.57 23.45 -5.54
CA GLN A 111 16.00 23.32 -5.79
C GLN A 111 16.75 22.82 -4.55
N ALA A 112 16.42 23.37 -3.38
CA ALA A 112 17.04 22.98 -2.12
C ALA A 112 16.61 21.57 -1.66
N ASN A 113 15.35 21.20 -1.90
CA ASN A 113 14.77 19.94 -1.43
C ASN A 113 14.15 19.14 -2.60
N PRO A 114 14.95 18.32 -3.31
CA PRO A 114 14.47 17.52 -4.43
C PRO A 114 13.46 16.45 -4.00
N PHE A 115 13.40 16.09 -2.71
CA PHE A 115 12.40 15.15 -2.20
C PHE A 115 11.00 15.77 -2.19
N MET A 116 10.88 17.06 -1.86
CA MET A 116 9.64 17.82 -2.04
C MET A 116 9.28 17.98 -3.51
N SER A 117 10.28 18.13 -4.39
CA SER A 117 10.03 18.13 -5.84
C SER A 117 9.46 16.80 -6.31
N LEU A 118 10.02 15.67 -5.88
CA LEU A 118 9.57 14.34 -6.31
C LEU A 118 8.19 13.97 -5.73
N PHE A 119 8.04 13.99 -4.40
CA PHE A 119 6.84 13.48 -3.73
C PHE A 119 5.84 14.54 -3.27
N GLY A 120 6.23 15.82 -3.22
CA GLY A 120 5.36 16.90 -2.77
C GLY A 120 4.90 16.76 -1.31
N ARG A 121 3.91 17.56 -0.93
CA ARG A 121 3.23 17.55 0.36
C ARG A 121 1.85 18.23 0.23
N TRP A 122 1.10 18.33 1.32
CA TRP A 122 -0.08 19.19 1.36
C TRP A 122 0.25 20.61 0.83
N LYS A 123 -0.57 21.16 -0.07
CA LYS A 123 -0.39 22.46 -0.77
C LYS A 123 0.84 22.58 -1.69
N LEU A 124 1.58 21.51 -1.96
CA LEU A 124 2.71 21.49 -2.92
C LEU A 124 2.71 20.17 -3.70
N ALA A 125 2.27 20.21 -4.96
CA ALA A 125 2.27 19.02 -5.81
C ALA A 125 3.70 18.53 -6.08
N GLY A 126 3.90 17.20 -6.00
CA GLY A 126 5.13 16.56 -6.45
C GLY A 126 5.12 16.30 -7.95
N TYR A 127 6.30 16.06 -8.52
CA TYR A 127 6.50 15.80 -9.95
C TYR A 127 6.36 14.33 -10.32
N LEU A 128 6.38 13.42 -9.34
CA LEU A 128 6.13 12.00 -9.56
C LEU A 128 4.63 11.69 -9.62
N GLU A 129 4.18 11.39 -10.82
CA GLU A 129 2.91 10.73 -11.10
C GLU A 129 3.13 9.22 -11.11
N VAL A 130 2.29 8.48 -10.38
CA VAL A 130 2.24 7.01 -10.41
C VAL A 130 0.84 6.64 -10.87
N GLY A 131 0.75 6.02 -12.05
CA GLY A 131 -0.50 5.54 -12.60
C GLY A 131 -1.11 4.40 -11.77
N PRO A 132 -2.41 4.11 -11.95
CA PRO A 132 -3.00 2.90 -11.38
C PRO A 132 -2.31 1.66 -11.96
N LEU A 133 -2.15 0.64 -11.12
CA LEU A 133 -1.62 -0.66 -11.55
C LEU A 133 -2.78 -1.51 -12.06
N LEU A 134 -2.79 -1.85 -13.34
CA LEU A 134 -3.97 -2.44 -14.00
C LEU A 134 -3.75 -3.93 -14.32
N THR A 135 -4.76 -4.77 -14.08
CA THR A 135 -4.72 -6.19 -14.46
C THR A 135 -6.10 -6.75 -14.81
N SER A 136 -6.17 -7.92 -15.45
CA SER A 136 -7.43 -8.58 -15.80
C SER A 136 -8.15 -9.12 -14.56
N VAL A 137 -9.48 -9.27 -14.65
CA VAL A 137 -10.25 -10.03 -13.64
C VAL A 137 -9.93 -11.51 -13.63
N ASP A 138 -9.40 -12.04 -14.73
CA ASP A 138 -8.99 -13.45 -14.84
C ASP A 138 -7.77 -13.77 -13.96
N ASN A 139 -7.06 -12.72 -13.54
CA ASN A 139 -5.90 -12.80 -12.65
C ASN A 139 -6.29 -12.78 -11.17
N LEU A 140 -7.57 -12.94 -10.84
CA LEU A 140 -8.06 -12.95 -9.46
C LEU A 140 -8.12 -14.36 -8.88
N MET A 141 -7.81 -14.47 -7.60
CA MET A 141 -7.99 -15.66 -6.80
C MET A 141 -8.63 -15.32 -5.45
N THR A 142 -9.13 -16.33 -4.76
CA THR A 142 -9.44 -16.22 -3.33
C THR A 142 -8.26 -16.77 -2.54
N ALA A 143 -7.65 -15.94 -1.70
CA ALA A 143 -6.48 -16.31 -0.91
C ALA A 143 -6.80 -16.29 0.60
N GLY A 144 -6.00 -17.01 1.41
CA GLY A 144 -6.16 -17.00 2.87
C GLY A 144 -7.39 -17.76 3.39
N GLN A 145 -7.92 -18.70 2.61
CA GLN A 145 -8.98 -19.60 3.07
C GLN A 145 -8.42 -20.62 4.06
N GLY A 146 -9.28 -21.06 4.99
CA GLY A 146 -8.93 -22.09 5.97
C GLY A 146 -9.89 -22.06 7.15
N ALA A 147 -9.51 -22.71 8.23
CA ALA A 147 -10.18 -22.56 9.51
C ALA A 147 -9.11 -22.47 10.61
N ARG A 148 -9.43 -21.74 11.67
CA ARG A 148 -8.67 -21.87 12.90
C ARG A 148 -8.83 -23.31 13.41
N HIS A 149 -7.73 -23.90 13.85
CA HIS A 149 -7.74 -25.24 14.44
C HIS A 149 -7.73 -25.12 15.96
N ASP A 150 -8.50 -26.00 16.60
CA ASP A 150 -8.41 -26.20 18.04
C ASP A 150 -7.08 -26.89 18.36
N GLN A 151 -6.31 -26.32 19.29
CA GLN A 151 -4.99 -26.83 19.63
C GLN A 151 -5.02 -28.23 20.26
N PHE A 152 -6.05 -28.57 21.03
CA PHE A 152 -6.18 -29.87 21.67
C PHE A 152 -6.69 -30.94 20.71
N GLU A 153 -7.40 -30.55 19.65
CA GLU A 153 -7.69 -31.46 18.54
C GLU A 153 -6.47 -31.67 17.63
N HIS A 154 -5.69 -30.61 17.40
CA HIS A 154 -4.50 -30.68 16.55
C HIS A 154 -3.36 -31.47 17.22
N ASP A 155 -3.17 -31.27 18.52
CA ASP A 155 -2.25 -32.05 19.34
C ASP A 155 -2.93 -32.51 20.64
N PRO A 156 -3.56 -33.71 20.64
CA PRO A 156 -4.21 -34.27 21.83
C PRO A 156 -3.29 -34.43 23.04
N ARG A 157 -1.96 -34.48 22.86
CA ARG A 157 -1.01 -34.62 23.98
C ARG A 157 -1.00 -33.37 24.85
N LEU A 158 -1.43 -32.21 24.34
CA LEU A 158 -1.49 -30.98 25.11
C LEU A 158 -2.39 -31.08 26.34
N VAL A 159 -3.39 -31.97 26.31
CA VAL A 159 -4.28 -32.22 27.45
C VAL A 159 -3.52 -32.70 28.70
N THR A 160 -2.36 -33.35 28.53
CA THR A 160 -1.56 -33.89 29.64
C THR A 160 -0.86 -32.81 30.46
N TYR A 161 -0.78 -31.57 29.96
CA TYR A 161 -0.25 -30.42 30.69
C TYR A 161 -1.32 -29.68 31.52
N LEU A 162 -2.59 -30.09 31.40
CA LEU A 162 -3.70 -29.54 32.19
C LEU A 162 -3.90 -30.36 33.47
N SER A 163 -4.36 -29.69 34.54
CA SER A 163 -4.84 -30.35 35.75
C SER A 163 -6.12 -31.15 35.46
N GLU A 164 -6.47 -32.12 36.30
CA GLU A 164 -7.68 -32.95 36.09
C GLU A 164 -8.98 -32.11 36.02
N ASP A 165 -9.05 -31.03 36.80
CA ASP A 165 -10.18 -30.10 36.78
C ASP A 165 -10.28 -29.37 35.42
N GLU A 166 -9.16 -28.89 34.88
CA GLU A 166 -9.10 -28.23 33.57
C GLU A 166 -9.37 -29.19 32.41
N GLN A 167 -8.93 -30.46 32.52
CA GLN A 167 -9.28 -31.49 31.56
C GLN A 167 -10.79 -31.75 31.53
N THR A 168 -11.42 -31.78 32.71
CA THR A 168 -12.87 -31.96 32.84
C THR A 168 -13.63 -30.78 32.24
N ALA A 169 -13.19 -29.55 32.54
CA ALA A 169 -13.76 -28.32 31.98
C ALA A 169 -13.66 -28.31 30.44
N LEU A 170 -12.47 -28.59 29.89
CA LEU A 170 -12.24 -28.68 28.44
C LEU A 170 -13.19 -29.69 27.77
N MET A 171 -13.36 -30.88 28.37
CA MET A 171 -14.25 -31.91 27.81
C MET A 171 -15.74 -31.50 27.87
N SER A 172 -16.16 -30.72 28.87
CA SER A 172 -17.50 -30.13 28.93
C SER A 172 -17.69 -29.10 27.82
N GLU A 173 -16.74 -28.16 27.69
CA GLU A 173 -16.77 -27.10 26.66
C GLU A 173 -16.78 -27.69 25.25
N MET A 174 -15.93 -28.69 24.96
CA MET A 174 -15.89 -29.37 23.67
C MET A 174 -17.20 -30.09 23.33
N ARG A 175 -17.88 -30.64 24.33
CA ARG A 175 -19.19 -31.29 24.15
C ARG A 175 -20.27 -30.26 23.84
N SER A 176 -20.40 -29.24 24.69
CA SER A 176 -21.33 -28.13 24.51
C SER A 176 -21.13 -27.47 23.13
N ALA A 177 -19.88 -27.25 22.72
CA ALA A 177 -19.53 -26.73 21.40
C ALA A 177 -20.06 -27.58 20.24
N ARG A 178 -19.92 -28.91 20.31
CA ARG A 178 -20.40 -29.82 19.26
C ARG A 178 -21.91 -29.80 19.16
N GLU A 179 -22.61 -29.79 20.29
CA GLU A 179 -24.07 -29.76 20.34
C GLU A 179 -24.62 -28.45 19.76
N SER A 180 -24.11 -27.29 20.20
CA SER A 180 -24.52 -25.99 19.67
C SER A 180 -24.22 -25.83 18.18
N MET A 181 -23.11 -26.39 17.66
CA MET A 181 -22.75 -26.29 16.24
C MET A 181 -23.72 -27.02 15.32
N VAL A 182 -24.30 -28.14 15.73
CA VAL A 182 -25.33 -28.86 14.95
C VAL A 182 -26.57 -27.97 14.78
N GLU A 183 -26.98 -27.30 15.85
CA GLU A 183 -28.13 -26.39 15.85
C GLU A 183 -27.85 -25.12 15.00
N ILE A 184 -26.67 -24.52 15.16
CA ILE A 184 -26.23 -23.35 14.36
C ILE A 184 -26.20 -23.67 12.86
N GLU A 185 -25.68 -24.83 12.46
CA GLU A 185 -25.59 -25.19 11.04
C GLU A 185 -27.00 -25.38 10.43
N ALA A 186 -27.94 -25.98 11.17
CA ALA A 186 -29.33 -26.09 10.75
C ALA A 186 -30.00 -24.72 10.54
N ILE A 187 -29.68 -23.72 11.39
CA ILE A 187 -30.15 -22.34 11.23
C ILE A 187 -29.53 -21.69 9.98
N ARG A 188 -28.22 -21.87 9.76
CA ARG A 188 -27.50 -21.30 8.61
C ARG A 188 -27.98 -21.83 7.26
N VAL A 189 -28.34 -23.11 7.18
CA VAL A 189 -28.94 -23.70 5.98
C VAL A 189 -30.25 -22.99 5.65
N LYS A 190 -31.15 -22.80 6.63
CA LYS A 190 -32.43 -22.08 6.44
C LYS A 190 -32.22 -20.63 6.00
N ILE A 191 -31.25 -19.92 6.60
CA ILE A 191 -30.91 -18.54 6.19
C ILE A 191 -30.45 -18.53 4.72
N ARG A 192 -29.62 -19.49 4.30
CA ARG A 192 -29.12 -19.57 2.93
C ARG A 192 -30.26 -19.81 1.93
N GLU A 193 -31.16 -20.73 2.23
CA GLU A 193 -32.35 -21.02 1.41
C GLU A 193 -33.23 -19.77 1.26
N ILE A 194 -33.50 -19.06 2.35
CA ILE A 194 -34.29 -17.81 2.33
C ILE A 194 -33.59 -16.72 1.50
N ARG A 195 -32.26 -16.57 1.63
CA ARG A 195 -31.50 -15.60 0.83
C ARG A 195 -31.49 -15.92 -0.66
N VAL A 196 -31.47 -17.21 -1.03
CA VAL A 196 -31.61 -17.63 -2.44
C VAL A 196 -33.02 -17.33 -2.96
N ALA A 197 -34.06 -17.71 -2.21
CA ALA A 197 -35.45 -17.43 -2.58
C ALA A 197 -35.73 -15.92 -2.71
N SER A 198 -35.16 -15.10 -1.82
CA SER A 198 -35.28 -13.64 -1.86
C SER A 198 -34.65 -13.00 -3.10
N ARG A 199 -33.67 -13.65 -3.75
CA ARG A 199 -33.06 -13.18 -5.01
C ARG A 199 -33.89 -13.54 -6.24
N GLN A 200 -34.82 -14.48 -6.10
CA GLN A 200 -35.66 -15.00 -7.19
C GLN A 200 -37.03 -14.31 -7.27
N THR A 201 -37.37 -13.47 -6.29
CA THR A 201 -38.61 -12.68 -6.29
C THR A 201 -38.30 -11.20 -6.49
N ASP A 202 -39.21 -10.47 -7.15
CA ASP A 202 -39.19 -9.02 -7.24
C ASP A 202 -40.29 -8.33 -6.42
N ASP A 203 -41.11 -9.13 -5.72
CA ASP A 203 -42.11 -8.60 -4.81
C ASP A 203 -41.46 -7.96 -3.57
N ARG A 204 -41.86 -6.71 -3.31
CA ARG A 204 -41.33 -5.88 -2.24
C ARG A 204 -41.83 -6.34 -0.86
N GLU A 205 -43.05 -6.86 -0.77
CA GLU A 205 -43.59 -7.42 0.48
C GLU A 205 -42.92 -8.75 0.81
N ALA A 206 -42.75 -9.64 -0.16
CA ALA A 206 -41.98 -10.87 -0.01
C ALA A 206 -40.53 -10.60 0.43
N LYS A 207 -39.84 -9.61 -0.15
CA LYS A 207 -38.48 -9.21 0.27
C LYS A 207 -38.44 -8.73 1.72
N GLN A 208 -39.46 -7.98 2.17
CA GLN A 208 -39.54 -7.55 3.57
C GLN A 208 -39.80 -8.73 4.53
N ALA A 209 -40.67 -9.68 4.15
CA ALA A 209 -40.92 -10.89 4.92
C ALA A 209 -39.67 -11.76 5.05
N PHE A 210 -38.92 -11.97 3.96
CA PHE A 210 -37.64 -12.67 4.00
C PHE A 210 -36.61 -11.97 4.88
N ALA A 211 -36.50 -10.64 4.80
CA ALA A 211 -35.61 -9.87 5.68
C ALA A 211 -35.97 -10.03 7.17
N LYS A 212 -37.26 -10.11 7.50
CA LYS A 212 -37.73 -10.36 8.87
C LYS A 212 -37.36 -11.78 9.34
N GLN A 213 -37.62 -12.80 8.52
CA GLN A 213 -37.26 -14.19 8.85
C GLN A 213 -35.76 -14.38 9.03
N VAL A 214 -34.94 -13.75 8.19
CA VAL A 214 -33.47 -13.76 8.35
C VAL A 214 -33.06 -13.14 9.68
N ARG A 215 -33.63 -11.99 10.06
CA ARG A 215 -33.32 -11.35 11.36
C ARG A 215 -33.73 -12.22 12.56
N GLU A 216 -34.87 -12.90 12.48
CA GLU A 216 -35.33 -13.81 13.54
C GLU A 216 -34.39 -15.02 13.68
N LEU A 217 -33.97 -15.62 12.56
CA LEU A 217 -33.00 -16.71 12.55
C LEU A 217 -31.60 -16.26 13.02
N GLU A 218 -31.16 -15.05 12.65
CA GLU A 218 -29.90 -14.47 13.15
C GLU A 218 -29.97 -14.20 14.66
N ALA A 219 -31.13 -13.81 15.19
CA ALA A 219 -31.34 -13.68 16.64
C ALA A 219 -31.34 -15.04 17.36
N GLN A 220 -31.93 -16.07 16.75
CA GLN A 220 -31.88 -17.45 17.26
C GLN A 220 -30.44 -18.00 17.28
N GLU A 221 -29.66 -17.81 16.20
CA GLU A 221 -28.25 -18.20 16.16
C GLU A 221 -27.46 -17.53 17.30
N LYS A 222 -27.72 -16.24 17.56
CA LYS A 222 -27.07 -15.50 18.65
C LYS A 222 -27.43 -16.05 20.03
N GLU A 223 -28.67 -16.48 20.22
CA GLU A 223 -29.12 -17.05 21.50
C GLU A 223 -28.50 -18.43 21.75
N VAL A 224 -28.45 -19.29 20.73
CA VAL A 224 -27.77 -20.59 20.82
C VAL A 224 -26.29 -20.43 21.19
N ARG A 225 -25.61 -19.39 20.66
CA ARG A 225 -24.22 -19.10 21.03
C ARG A 225 -24.05 -18.69 22.49
N LYS A 226 -24.98 -17.93 23.06
CA LYS A 226 -24.94 -17.48 24.47
C LYS A 226 -25.23 -18.61 25.47
N GLN A 227 -25.97 -19.62 25.04
CA GLN A 227 -26.31 -20.77 25.88
C GLN A 227 -25.17 -21.81 25.94
N ARG A 228 -24.13 -21.64 25.13
CA ARG A 228 -22.96 -22.50 25.10
C ARG A 228 -22.11 -22.29 26.36
N GLU A 229 -21.60 -23.38 26.93
CA GLU A 229 -20.61 -23.30 28.00
C GLU A 229 -19.25 -22.85 27.44
N GLY A 230 -18.61 -21.89 28.11
CA GLY A 230 -17.35 -21.28 27.68
C GLY A 230 -17.55 -20.02 26.84
N SER A 231 -16.74 -19.85 25.79
CA SER A 231 -16.75 -18.65 24.94
C SER A 231 -17.89 -18.67 23.91
N ASP A 232 -18.58 -17.53 23.76
CA ASP A 232 -19.55 -17.25 22.68
C ASP A 232 -18.94 -17.43 21.27
N GLU A 233 -17.63 -17.22 21.16
CA GLU A 233 -16.88 -17.35 19.90
C GLU A 233 -16.35 -18.76 19.68
N SER A 234 -16.59 -19.29 18.47
CA SER A 234 -16.05 -20.59 18.07
C SER A 234 -14.57 -20.51 17.79
N ILE A 235 -13.80 -21.42 18.40
CA ILE A 235 -12.38 -21.60 18.11
C ILE A 235 -12.18 -21.94 16.61
N LYS A 236 -13.08 -22.74 16.02
CA LYS A 236 -13.06 -23.11 14.59
C LYS A 236 -13.83 -22.13 13.74
N HIS A 237 -13.39 -20.88 13.70
CA HIS A 237 -13.96 -19.89 12.80
C HIS A 237 -13.45 -20.14 11.37
N PRO A 238 -14.33 -20.38 10.37
CA PRO A 238 -13.93 -20.44 8.96
C PRO A 238 -13.38 -19.08 8.52
N LEU A 239 -12.25 -19.10 7.83
CA LEU A 239 -11.70 -17.93 7.15
C LEU A 239 -12.24 -17.96 5.72
N THR A 240 -13.10 -17.00 5.40
CA THR A 240 -13.74 -16.88 4.08
C THR A 240 -12.75 -16.58 2.96
N GLY A 241 -11.53 -16.18 3.32
CA GLY A 241 -10.50 -15.70 2.41
C GLY A 241 -10.79 -14.28 1.93
N TYR A 242 -9.85 -13.74 1.16
CA TYR A 242 -9.91 -12.40 0.60
C TYR A 242 -9.67 -12.48 -0.91
N GLU A 243 -10.27 -11.57 -1.66
CA GLU A 243 -9.97 -11.39 -3.08
C GLU A 243 -8.55 -10.86 -3.24
N ALA A 244 -7.75 -11.53 -4.06
CA ALA A 244 -6.35 -11.18 -4.31
C ALA A 244 -6.02 -11.34 -5.79
N ILE A 245 -5.05 -10.56 -6.26
CA ILE A 245 -4.38 -10.79 -7.54
C ILE A 245 -3.46 -12.00 -7.36
N ALA A 246 -3.57 -12.98 -8.26
CA ALA A 246 -2.84 -14.23 -8.19
C ALA A 246 -1.35 -14.05 -8.51
N PRO A 247 -0.45 -14.86 -7.92
CA PRO A 247 0.95 -14.93 -8.35
C PRO A 247 1.08 -15.22 -9.85
N GLY A 248 2.13 -14.69 -10.47
CA GLY A 248 2.36 -14.74 -11.92
C GLY A 248 1.55 -13.72 -12.73
N SER A 249 0.67 -12.94 -12.09
CA SER A 249 -0.10 -11.91 -12.77
C SER A 249 0.75 -10.67 -13.06
N GLU A 250 0.66 -10.16 -14.28
CA GLU A 250 1.26 -8.88 -14.63
C GLU A 250 0.27 -7.73 -14.41
N LEU A 251 0.77 -6.65 -13.81
CA LEU A 251 0.07 -5.41 -13.60
C LEU A 251 0.75 -4.32 -14.44
N GLN A 252 0.01 -3.69 -15.36
CA GLN A 252 0.52 -2.56 -16.12
C GLN A 252 0.92 -1.43 -15.16
N SER A 253 2.12 -0.91 -15.32
CA SER A 253 2.71 0.09 -14.43
C SER A 253 3.29 1.26 -15.22
N ARG A 254 3.01 2.48 -14.75
CA ARG A 254 3.55 3.72 -15.34
C ARG A 254 3.93 4.71 -14.25
N LEU A 255 5.17 5.16 -14.27
CA LEU A 255 5.68 6.26 -13.45
C LEU A 255 6.10 7.38 -14.38
N ARG A 256 5.74 8.63 -14.07
CA ARG A 256 6.10 9.79 -14.89
C ARG A 256 6.63 10.91 -14.02
N LEU A 257 7.75 11.48 -14.45
CA LEU A 257 8.31 12.72 -13.94
C LEU A 257 7.87 13.86 -14.86
N ILE A 258 6.99 14.73 -14.35
CA ILE A 258 6.39 15.82 -15.14
C ILE A 258 7.40 16.93 -15.41
N GLU A 259 8.32 17.17 -14.47
CA GLU A 259 9.51 18.01 -14.63
C GLU A 259 10.70 17.20 -14.09
N GLY A 260 11.59 16.77 -14.99
CA GLY A 260 12.67 15.84 -14.64
C GLY A 260 14.04 16.44 -14.90
N SER A 261 14.86 16.54 -13.86
CA SER A 261 16.32 16.67 -14.01
C SER A 261 16.99 15.31 -13.81
N PRO A 262 18.26 15.13 -14.24
CA PRO A 262 19.03 13.94 -13.93
C PRO A 262 19.05 13.62 -12.42
N GLU A 263 19.10 14.63 -11.55
CA GLU A 263 19.08 14.47 -10.10
C GLU A 263 17.73 13.95 -9.57
N ILE A 264 16.61 14.42 -10.13
CA ILE A 264 15.26 13.94 -9.74
C ILE A 264 15.02 12.52 -10.24
N LEU A 265 15.49 12.19 -11.46
CA LEU A 265 15.48 10.82 -11.95
C LEU A 265 16.34 9.92 -11.06
N GLY A 266 17.58 10.35 -10.76
CA GLY A 266 18.48 9.65 -9.84
C GLY A 266 17.82 9.39 -8.48
N LEU A 267 17.22 10.42 -7.86
CA LEU A 267 16.49 10.26 -6.61
C LEU A 267 15.39 9.19 -6.70
N LEU A 268 14.61 9.17 -7.80
CA LEU A 268 13.59 8.13 -8.01
C LEU A 268 14.22 6.73 -8.11
N LEU A 269 15.33 6.57 -8.84
CA LEU A 269 16.04 5.30 -8.97
C LEU A 269 16.57 4.82 -7.60
N HIS A 270 17.10 5.72 -6.78
CA HIS A 270 17.51 5.41 -5.40
C HIS A 270 16.33 5.02 -4.50
N CYS A 271 15.16 5.65 -4.69
CA CYS A 271 13.93 5.23 -3.97
C CYS A 271 13.49 3.82 -4.39
N LEU A 272 13.61 3.48 -5.67
CA LEU A 272 13.33 2.13 -6.18
C LEU A 272 14.32 1.10 -5.62
N ALA A 273 15.62 1.45 -5.57
CA ALA A 273 16.65 0.61 -5.00
C ALA A 273 16.44 0.35 -3.50
N GLU A 274 16.02 1.35 -2.72
CA GLU A 274 15.72 1.13 -1.32
C GLU A 274 14.43 0.31 -1.13
N PHE A 275 13.46 0.45 -2.04
CA PHE A 275 12.24 -0.34 -2.03
C PHE A 275 12.50 -1.82 -2.38
N SER A 276 13.50 -2.11 -3.22
CA SER A 276 13.87 -3.48 -3.61
C SER A 276 14.45 -4.33 -2.47
N HIS A 277 14.83 -3.73 -1.33
CA HIS A 277 15.15 -4.51 -0.13
C HIS A 277 13.97 -5.36 0.37
N ARG A 278 12.74 -4.91 0.09
CA ARG A 278 11.52 -5.66 0.42
C ARG A 278 10.39 -5.22 -0.53
N PRO A 279 10.41 -5.66 -1.80
CA PRO A 279 9.51 -5.14 -2.83
C PRO A 279 8.12 -5.72 -2.61
N ARG A 280 7.34 -5.04 -1.77
CA ARG A 280 6.01 -5.49 -1.36
C ARG A 280 4.95 -4.42 -1.48
N LEU A 281 3.79 -4.82 -2.00
CA LEU A 281 2.61 -3.98 -2.17
C LEU A 281 1.40 -4.56 -1.41
N GLY A 282 0.57 -3.66 -0.89
CA GLY A 282 -0.72 -4.02 -0.31
C GLY A 282 -0.70 -4.54 1.13
N GLY A 283 -1.70 -5.34 1.47
CA GLY A 283 -1.98 -5.84 2.83
C GLY A 283 -1.51 -7.28 3.08
N HIS A 284 -1.83 -7.79 4.27
CA HIS A 284 -1.53 -9.17 4.70
C HIS A 284 -0.04 -9.57 4.58
N LEU A 285 0.88 -8.62 4.74
CA LEU A 285 2.32 -8.84 4.61
C LEU A 285 2.85 -9.95 5.54
N ALA A 286 2.26 -10.08 6.73
CA ALA A 286 2.60 -11.13 7.70
C ALA A 286 2.29 -12.55 7.20
N ASN A 287 1.33 -12.69 6.27
CA ASN A 287 0.96 -13.97 5.65
C ASN A 287 1.76 -14.24 4.37
N GLY A 288 2.84 -13.48 4.12
CA GLY A 288 3.67 -13.64 2.93
C GLY A 288 3.14 -12.92 1.67
N PHE A 289 2.06 -12.13 1.78
CA PHE A 289 1.46 -11.46 0.62
C PHE A 289 2.30 -10.28 0.12
N GLY A 290 1.99 -9.87 -1.10
CA GLY A 290 2.41 -8.59 -1.66
C GLY A 290 3.76 -8.58 -2.35
N ALA A 291 4.53 -9.68 -2.36
CA ALA A 291 5.82 -9.73 -3.04
C ALA A 291 5.67 -9.46 -4.55
N ILE A 292 6.58 -8.64 -5.10
CA ILE A 292 6.58 -8.26 -6.51
C ILE A 292 7.98 -8.26 -7.11
N SER A 293 8.04 -8.40 -8.43
CA SER A 293 9.14 -7.95 -9.28
C SER A 293 8.60 -6.91 -10.27
N ALA A 294 9.48 -6.15 -10.93
CA ALA A 294 9.08 -5.11 -11.86
C ALA A 294 10.11 -4.89 -12.96
N GLU A 295 9.63 -4.53 -14.14
CA GLU A 295 10.45 -4.15 -15.28
C GLU A 295 9.81 -2.96 -16.00
N TRP A 296 10.62 -1.93 -16.26
CA TRP A 296 10.20 -0.73 -16.98
C TRP A 296 11.21 -0.35 -18.06
N GLU A 297 10.71 -0.01 -19.24
CA GLU A 297 11.45 0.78 -20.22
C GLU A 297 11.40 2.26 -19.79
N VAL A 298 12.55 2.93 -19.78
CA VAL A 298 12.65 4.36 -19.45
C VAL A 298 12.70 5.16 -20.73
N LEU A 299 11.73 6.06 -20.88
CA LEU A 299 11.59 6.97 -21.99
C LEU A 299 11.95 8.39 -21.54
N GLN A 300 12.70 9.12 -22.37
CA GLN A 300 13.02 10.54 -22.17
C GLN A 300 12.48 11.36 -23.32
N ARG A 301 11.92 12.54 -23.03
CA ARG A 301 11.58 13.53 -24.05
C ARG A 301 12.40 14.80 -23.84
N ALA A 302 13.30 15.11 -24.77
CA ALA A 302 14.07 16.33 -24.71
C ALA A 302 13.26 17.57 -25.17
N PRO A 303 13.66 18.79 -24.78
CA PRO A 303 13.05 20.01 -25.30
C PRO A 303 13.10 20.07 -26.82
N GLY A 304 11.96 20.38 -27.45
CA GLY A 304 11.84 20.46 -28.91
C GLY A 304 11.54 19.13 -29.62
N GLU A 305 11.64 17.99 -28.93
CA GLU A 305 11.32 16.69 -29.52
C GLU A 305 9.81 16.42 -29.56
N ARG A 306 9.38 15.74 -30.62
CA ARG A 306 7.97 15.37 -30.84
C ARG A 306 7.56 14.09 -30.11
N ARG A 307 8.50 13.21 -29.80
CA ARG A 307 8.27 11.90 -29.18
C ARG A 307 9.33 11.65 -28.11
N ALA A 308 8.98 10.85 -27.12
CA ALA A 308 9.96 10.32 -26.18
C ALA A 308 10.74 9.18 -26.85
N LEU A 309 12.01 9.04 -26.50
CA LEU A 309 12.90 7.97 -26.96
C LEU A 309 13.32 7.09 -25.77
N PRO A 310 13.50 5.77 -25.99
CA PRO A 310 14.03 4.90 -24.96
C PRO A 310 15.47 5.25 -24.64
N ILE A 311 15.79 5.31 -23.35
CA ILE A 311 17.13 5.63 -22.82
C ILE A 311 17.71 4.51 -21.96
N GLY A 312 16.93 3.47 -21.68
CA GLY A 312 17.35 2.38 -20.83
C GLY A 312 16.21 1.54 -20.25
N THR A 313 16.56 0.58 -19.42
CA THR A 313 15.62 -0.27 -18.67
C THR A 313 15.92 -0.24 -17.18
N VAL A 314 14.89 -0.41 -16.37
CA VAL A 314 14.98 -0.57 -14.91
C VAL A 314 14.28 -1.86 -14.54
N LYS A 315 15.00 -2.78 -13.90
CA LYS A 315 14.46 -4.01 -13.32
C LYS A 315 14.61 -3.98 -11.82
N LEU A 316 13.62 -4.52 -11.12
CA LEU A 316 13.58 -4.58 -9.68
C LEU A 316 13.02 -5.93 -9.23
N ASP A 317 13.68 -6.57 -8.29
CA ASP A 317 13.26 -7.81 -7.64
C ASP A 317 13.66 -7.80 -6.16
N ASP A 318 13.63 -8.95 -5.49
CA ASP A 318 14.02 -9.10 -4.08
C ASP A 318 15.53 -9.19 -3.86
N ILE A 319 16.33 -9.15 -4.92
CA ILE A 319 17.79 -9.13 -4.88
C ILE A 319 18.32 -7.70 -5.05
N GLY A 320 17.63 -6.86 -5.82
CA GLY A 320 18.00 -5.47 -5.95
C GLY A 320 17.35 -4.73 -7.10
N ILE A 321 18.08 -3.75 -7.62
CA ILE A 321 17.73 -3.01 -8.84
C ILE A 321 18.83 -3.21 -9.87
N GLN A 322 18.44 -3.39 -11.13
CA GLN A 322 19.34 -3.39 -12.27
C GLN A 322 18.97 -2.22 -13.19
N LEU A 323 19.99 -1.47 -13.60
CA LEU A 323 19.87 -0.34 -14.52
C LEU A 323 20.63 -0.68 -15.80
N GLU A 324 19.99 -0.54 -16.95
CA GLU A 324 20.64 -0.64 -18.25
C GLU A 324 20.52 0.71 -18.97
N GLY A 325 21.63 1.27 -19.42
CA GLY A 325 21.69 2.53 -20.17
C GLY A 325 22.48 3.63 -19.48
N ASP A 326 23.44 4.20 -20.19
CA ASP A 326 24.41 5.19 -19.65
C ASP A 326 23.73 6.43 -19.05
N VAL A 327 22.58 6.83 -19.59
CA VAL A 327 21.81 7.98 -19.10
C VAL A 327 21.23 7.71 -17.71
N LEU A 328 20.81 6.47 -17.42
CA LEU A 328 20.28 6.09 -16.12
C LEU A 328 21.38 6.04 -15.07
N GLU A 329 22.54 5.50 -15.42
CA GLU A 329 23.71 5.49 -14.55
C GLU A 329 24.20 6.91 -14.26
N ALA A 330 24.25 7.78 -15.27
CA ALA A 330 24.59 9.18 -15.07
C ALA A 330 23.59 9.91 -14.15
N ALA A 331 22.29 9.64 -14.28
CA ALA A 331 21.27 10.18 -13.37
C ALA A 331 21.44 9.68 -11.93
N TRP A 332 21.71 8.39 -11.75
CA TRP A 332 22.02 7.77 -10.45
C TRP A 332 23.19 8.47 -9.75
N GLN A 333 24.31 8.67 -10.46
CA GLN A 333 25.51 9.33 -9.92
C GLN A 333 25.30 10.83 -9.66
N SER A 334 24.53 11.50 -10.54
CA SER A 334 24.19 12.92 -10.42
C SER A 334 23.48 13.22 -9.10
N PHE A 335 22.53 12.38 -8.69
CA PHE A 335 21.87 12.53 -7.39
C PHE A 335 22.83 12.37 -6.21
N ILE A 336 23.63 11.29 -6.18
CA ILE A 336 24.57 11.03 -5.06
C ILE A 336 25.60 12.14 -4.92
N THR A 337 26.11 12.65 -6.03
CA THR A 337 27.08 13.75 -6.03
C THR A 337 26.47 15.03 -5.45
N ALA A 338 25.20 15.31 -5.77
CA ALA A 338 24.51 16.50 -5.29
C ALA A 338 23.98 16.34 -3.85
N LEU A 339 23.78 15.11 -3.37
CA LEU A 339 23.13 14.78 -2.09
C LEU A 339 23.60 15.64 -0.89
N PRO A 340 24.92 15.82 -0.64
CA PRO A 340 25.39 16.57 0.53
C PRO A 340 25.03 18.06 0.52
N HIS A 341 24.62 18.59 -0.64
CA HIS A 341 24.32 20.01 -0.81
C HIS A 341 22.82 20.33 -0.71
N TYR A 342 21.96 19.31 -0.65
CA TYR A 342 20.53 19.50 -0.50
C TYR A 342 20.14 19.75 0.95
N ASP A 343 19.10 20.56 1.14
CA ASP A 343 18.47 20.80 2.44
C ASP A 343 17.09 20.15 2.49
N PHE A 344 17.07 18.89 2.94
CA PHE A 344 15.82 18.15 3.14
C PHE A 344 15.00 18.62 4.35
N THR A 345 15.54 19.52 5.18
CA THR A 345 14.84 20.14 6.31
C THR A 345 14.04 21.37 5.89
N LEU A 346 14.31 21.94 4.72
CA LEU A 346 13.53 23.04 4.17
C LEU A 346 12.29 22.49 3.45
N PHE A 347 11.10 22.70 4.01
CA PHE A 347 9.83 22.20 3.45
C PHE A 347 8.71 23.27 3.37
N ASN A 348 8.92 24.46 3.94
CA ASN A 348 7.94 25.54 3.93
C ASN A 348 8.42 26.73 3.05
N ARG A 349 7.47 27.34 2.32
CA ARG A 349 7.74 28.43 1.37
C ARG A 349 8.12 29.74 2.06
N GLN A 350 7.65 29.97 3.29
CA GLN A 350 7.95 31.21 4.02
C GLN A 350 9.42 31.29 4.42
N GLU A 351 9.98 30.20 4.90
CA GLU A 351 11.38 30.04 5.23
C GLU A 351 12.24 30.02 3.98
N ALA A 352 11.80 29.32 2.92
CA ALA A 352 12.45 29.36 1.62
C ALA A 352 12.59 30.81 1.11
N ARG A 353 11.52 31.62 1.24
CA ARG A 353 11.54 33.05 0.90
C ARG A 353 12.50 33.86 1.76
N LYS A 354 12.60 33.57 3.07
CA LYS A 354 13.53 34.26 3.97
C LYS A 354 14.98 33.96 3.58
N ARG A 355 15.32 32.69 3.40
CA ARG A 355 16.66 32.24 3.02
C ARG A 355 17.06 32.76 1.63
N TRP A 356 16.15 32.69 0.66
CA TRP A 356 16.37 33.23 -0.69
C TRP A 356 16.64 34.74 -0.71
N LYS A 357 16.12 35.52 0.24
CA LYS A 357 16.39 36.96 0.33
C LYS A 357 17.69 37.30 1.06
N GLN A 358 18.28 36.34 1.77
CA GLN A 358 19.47 36.52 2.59
C GLN A 358 20.76 36.09 1.89
N GLY A 359 20.66 35.19 0.90
CA GLY A 359 21.72 34.92 -0.09
C GLY A 359 21.49 35.70 -1.36
#